data_AF-A0A949HBB3-F1
#
_entry.id   AF-A0A949HBB3-F1
#
_cell.length_a   1.000
_cell.length_b   1.000
_cell.length_c   1.000
_cell.angle_alpha   90.00
_cell.angle_beta   90.00
_cell.angle_gamma   90.00
#
_symmetry.space_group_name_H-M   'P 1'
#
loop_
_entity.id
_entity.type
_entity.pdbx_description
1 polymer ?
#
loop_
_entity_poly.entity_id
_entity_poly.type
_entity_poly.pdbx_seq_one_letter_code
_entity_poly.pdbx_strand_id
1 'polypeptide(L)'
;NEGDAAWAMAHHERLRAAFEIFWDEDRGVYIDHIVDGVPQRAAAQHPGATAIVAGLVPADRVARVVEGISRRDRLVRHSFVMDPVRVDGDMSGYAYMLSGYPEPVWDVENEMIEAQPFFLYVVHDAYAKAGRVDLILESCRTWKAFLDNGETSWPECWIGGTRCHGWSSTPSRDLIQHVLGVQPAEPGFTSVRVAPQLGDLEWIRATVPSPFGPITVEAHADGRVEIDSPVPVLRD
;
A
#
# COMPACT_ATOMS: atom_id res chain seq x y z
N ASN A 1 20.07 19.71 18.30
CA ASN A 1 19.40 18.44 17.97
C ASN A 1 20.52 17.46 17.63
N GLU A 2 20.70 16.39 18.40
CA GLU A 2 21.84 15.44 18.24
C GLU A 2 21.52 14.28 17.28
N GLY A 3 20.33 14.27 16.68
CA GLY A 3 19.99 13.27 15.66
C GLY A 3 20.81 13.48 14.40
N ASP A 4 21.74 12.57 14.13
CA ASP A 4 22.44 12.44 12.86
C ASP A 4 22.05 11.13 12.14
N ALA A 5 22.62 10.90 10.96
CA ALA A 5 22.34 9.69 10.18
C ALA A 5 22.74 8.40 10.93
N ALA A 6 23.84 8.43 11.69
CA ALA A 6 24.32 7.27 12.43
C ALA A 6 23.37 6.92 13.59
N TRP A 7 22.87 7.94 14.31
CA TRP A 7 21.85 7.78 15.33
C TRP A 7 20.56 7.18 14.75
N ALA A 8 20.11 7.65 13.58
CA ALA A 8 18.90 7.15 12.93
C ALA A 8 19.05 5.68 12.50
N MET A 9 20.19 5.31 11.92
CA MET A 9 20.50 3.92 11.54
C MET A 9 20.56 3.01 12.77
N ALA A 10 21.24 3.42 13.84
CA ALA A 10 21.28 2.64 15.08
C ALA A 10 19.89 2.50 15.72
N HIS A 11 19.04 3.52 15.62
CA HIS A 11 17.66 3.44 16.09
C HIS A 11 16.82 2.49 15.24
N HIS A 12 17.00 2.52 13.91
CA HIS A 12 16.34 1.59 12.99
C HIS A 12 16.68 0.13 13.29
N GLU A 13 17.94 -0.19 13.57
CA GLU A 13 18.33 -1.56 13.94
C GLU A 13 17.70 -2.03 15.27
N ARG A 14 17.61 -1.14 16.27
CA ARG A 14 16.88 -1.45 17.50
C ARG A 14 15.38 -1.63 17.26
N LEU A 15 14.79 -0.80 16.39
CA LEU A 15 13.39 -0.92 16.01
C LEU A 15 13.14 -2.26 15.31
N ARG A 16 14.00 -2.68 14.39
CA ARG A 16 13.93 -3.97 13.72
C ARG A 16 13.89 -5.12 14.73
N ALA A 17 14.81 -5.13 15.69
CA ALA A 17 14.83 -6.16 16.74
C ALA A 17 13.58 -6.13 17.63
N ALA A 18 13.08 -4.93 17.97
CA ALA A 18 11.89 -4.79 18.81
C ALA A 18 10.59 -5.16 18.07
N PHE A 19 10.53 -4.93 16.75
CA PHE A 19 9.34 -5.16 15.93
C PHE A 19 8.96 -6.65 15.84
N GLU A 20 9.92 -7.54 16.10
CA GLU A 20 9.70 -8.99 16.23
C GLU A 20 8.60 -9.35 17.23
N ILE A 21 8.33 -8.51 18.24
CA ILE A 21 7.27 -8.76 19.22
C ILE A 21 5.86 -8.83 18.60
N PHE A 22 5.67 -8.22 17.43
CA PHE A 22 4.40 -8.23 16.70
C PHE A 22 4.29 -9.39 15.71
N TRP A 23 5.35 -10.19 15.54
CA TRP A 23 5.36 -11.29 14.59
C TRP A 23 4.48 -12.45 15.07
N ASP A 24 3.55 -12.86 14.23
CA ASP A 24 2.72 -14.04 14.42
C ASP A 24 3.27 -15.20 13.57
N GLU A 25 4.04 -16.08 14.21
CA GLU A 25 4.72 -17.19 13.53
C GLU A 25 3.72 -18.17 12.91
N ASP A 26 2.55 -18.37 13.50
CA ASP A 26 1.56 -19.34 13.00
C ASP A 26 0.87 -18.83 11.74
N ARG A 27 0.55 -17.53 11.71
CA ARG A 27 -0.18 -16.90 10.59
C ARG A 27 0.72 -16.25 9.55
N GLY A 28 1.99 -16.03 9.86
CA GLY A 28 2.94 -15.38 8.97
C GLY A 28 2.66 -13.89 8.72
N VAL A 29 2.07 -13.21 9.72
CA VAL A 29 1.68 -11.79 9.64
C VAL A 29 2.19 -11.02 10.86
N TYR A 30 2.11 -9.69 10.79
CA TYR A 30 2.33 -8.84 11.95
C TYR A 30 0.98 -8.41 12.52
N ILE A 31 0.78 -8.61 13.82
CA ILE A 31 -0.43 -8.20 14.54
C ILE A 31 -0.44 -6.69 14.75
N ASP A 32 -1.62 -6.13 15.01
CA ASP A 32 -1.78 -4.68 15.12
C ASP A 32 -1.28 -4.12 16.46
N HIS A 33 -1.41 -4.89 17.55
CA HIS A 33 -1.15 -4.35 18.89
C HIS A 33 -0.96 -5.43 19.98
N ILE A 34 -0.47 -4.97 21.13
CA ILE A 34 -0.23 -5.75 22.35
C ILE A 34 -0.87 -4.98 23.51
N VAL A 35 -1.64 -5.66 24.36
CA VAL A 35 -2.29 -5.09 25.54
C VAL A 35 -1.71 -5.74 26.77
N ASP A 36 -1.13 -4.95 27.68
CA ASP A 36 -0.52 -5.44 28.92
C ASP A 36 0.47 -6.61 28.74
N GLY A 37 1.24 -6.56 27.65
CA GLY A 37 2.22 -7.60 27.30
C GLY A 37 1.61 -8.84 26.62
N VAL A 38 0.30 -8.85 26.36
CA VAL A 38 -0.41 -9.93 25.67
C VAL A 38 -0.64 -9.57 24.20
N PRO A 39 -0.03 -10.30 23.26
CA PRO A 39 -0.31 -10.16 21.83
C PRO A 39 -1.78 -10.36 21.50
N GLN A 40 -2.35 -9.42 20.73
CA GLN A 40 -3.73 -9.53 20.26
C GLN A 40 -3.76 -10.16 18.87
N ARG A 41 -4.80 -10.96 18.58
CA ARG A 41 -4.89 -11.68 17.30
C ARG A 41 -5.30 -10.79 16.13
N ALA A 42 -5.90 -9.63 16.37
CA ALA A 42 -6.26 -8.70 15.30
C ALA A 42 -5.03 -8.28 14.46
N ALA A 43 -5.20 -8.29 13.15
CA ALA A 43 -4.20 -7.87 12.18
C ALA A 43 -4.86 -7.10 11.04
N ALA A 44 -4.10 -6.17 10.45
CA ALA A 44 -4.44 -5.45 9.24
C ALA A 44 -3.30 -5.54 8.21
N GLN A 45 -3.55 -5.05 6.99
CA GLN A 45 -2.47 -4.91 6.00
C GLN A 45 -1.36 -3.93 6.45
N HIS A 46 -1.70 -2.98 7.34
CA HIS A 46 -0.84 -1.86 7.70
C HIS A 46 0.52 -2.26 8.29
N PRO A 47 0.59 -3.07 9.37
CA PRO A 47 1.87 -3.36 10.01
C PRO A 47 2.81 -4.12 9.08
N GLY A 48 2.31 -5.14 8.37
CA GLY A 48 3.10 -5.92 7.41
C GLY A 48 3.63 -5.08 6.25
N ALA A 49 2.77 -4.27 5.63
CA ALA A 49 3.18 -3.39 4.54
C ALA A 49 4.22 -2.35 4.99
N THR A 50 3.97 -1.65 6.09
CA THR A 50 4.92 -0.68 6.63
C THR A 50 6.24 -1.34 7.01
N ALA A 51 6.21 -2.52 7.61
CA ALA A 51 7.43 -3.23 8.00
C ALA A 51 8.29 -3.59 6.79
N ILE A 52 7.68 -4.04 5.68
CA ILE A 52 8.41 -4.30 4.43
C ILE A 52 9.00 -3.00 3.88
N VAL A 53 8.19 -1.94 3.79
CA VAL A 53 8.63 -0.63 3.28
C VAL A 53 9.75 -0.05 4.14
N ALA A 54 9.68 -0.22 5.45
CA ALA A 54 10.70 0.23 6.39
C ALA A 54 11.92 -0.70 6.48
N GLY A 55 11.93 -1.87 5.82
CA GLY A 55 13.05 -2.82 5.90
C GLY A 55 13.20 -3.48 7.29
N LEU A 56 12.08 -3.66 7.99
CA LEU A 56 12.03 -4.29 9.32
C LEU A 56 11.81 -5.82 9.24
N VAL A 57 11.27 -6.31 8.12
CA VAL A 57 10.96 -7.73 7.95
C VAL A 57 12.22 -8.52 7.56
N PRO A 58 12.55 -9.61 8.26
CA PRO A 58 13.59 -10.56 7.83
C PRO A 58 13.36 -11.08 6.40
N ALA A 59 14.42 -11.22 5.61
CA ALA A 59 14.32 -11.53 4.19
C ALA A 59 13.57 -12.84 3.88
N ASP A 60 13.70 -13.84 4.75
CA ASP A 60 13.03 -15.13 4.68
C ASP A 60 11.53 -15.07 5.00
N ARG A 61 11.05 -13.99 5.62
CA ARG A 61 9.64 -13.78 5.96
C ARG A 61 8.88 -12.89 4.98
N VAL A 62 9.57 -12.13 4.12
CA VAL A 62 8.93 -11.19 3.19
C VAL A 62 7.84 -11.87 2.36
N ALA A 63 8.11 -13.06 1.81
CA ALA A 63 7.14 -13.79 1.01
C ALA A 63 5.86 -14.15 1.80
N ARG A 64 6.01 -14.55 3.07
CA ARG A 64 4.88 -14.90 3.95
C ARG A 64 4.05 -13.68 4.31
N VAL A 65 4.71 -12.55 4.60
CA VAL A 65 4.00 -11.29 4.88
C VAL A 65 3.22 -10.84 3.66
N VAL A 66 3.84 -10.88 2.47
CA VAL A 66 3.18 -10.52 1.20
C VAL A 66 2.00 -11.44 0.91
N GLU A 67 2.15 -12.75 1.13
CA GLU A 67 1.03 -13.69 1.04
C GLU A 67 -0.09 -13.24 1.98
N GLY A 68 0.19 -13.06 3.28
CA GLY A 68 -0.81 -12.65 4.26
C GLY A 68 -1.58 -11.38 3.88
N ILE A 69 -0.86 -10.31 3.51
CA ILE A 69 -1.51 -9.03 3.18
C ILE A 69 -2.18 -9.01 1.80
N SER A 70 -1.94 -9.99 0.92
CA SER A 70 -2.53 -10.03 -0.44
C SER A 70 -3.73 -10.98 -0.59
N ARG A 71 -4.08 -11.76 0.45
CA ARG A 71 -5.20 -12.71 0.41
C ARG A 71 -6.56 -12.02 0.45
N ARG A 72 -7.05 -11.60 -0.72
CA ARG A 72 -8.31 -10.87 -0.89
C ARG A 72 -9.54 -11.61 -0.34
N ASP A 73 -9.51 -12.94 -0.31
CA ASP A 73 -10.55 -13.79 0.29
C ASP A 73 -10.66 -13.66 1.81
N ARG A 74 -9.67 -13.03 2.44
CA ARG A 74 -9.55 -12.84 3.90
C ARG A 74 -9.51 -11.36 4.31
N LEU A 75 -9.65 -10.45 3.35
CA LEU A 75 -9.62 -9.01 3.61
C LEU A 75 -11.02 -8.50 3.95
N VAL A 76 -11.14 -7.81 5.08
CA VAL A 76 -12.39 -7.21 5.55
C VAL A 76 -12.31 -5.70 5.44
N ARG A 77 -13.31 -5.10 4.79
CA ARG A 77 -13.48 -3.65 4.73
C ARG A 77 -14.26 -3.20 5.96
N HIS A 78 -13.58 -2.52 6.86
CA HIS A 78 -14.17 -2.00 8.09
C HIS A 78 -13.61 -0.60 8.39
N SER A 79 -14.46 0.28 8.90
CA SER A 79 -14.09 1.62 9.36
C SER A 79 -14.74 1.94 10.69
N PHE A 80 -13.92 2.10 11.73
CA PHE A 80 -14.35 2.56 13.06
C PHE A 80 -14.87 4.01 13.09
N VAL A 81 -14.81 4.70 11.95
CA VAL A 81 -15.19 6.10 11.80
C VAL A 81 -16.33 6.27 10.81
N MET A 82 -16.34 5.50 9.72
CA MET A 82 -17.19 5.74 8.55
C MET A 82 -18.15 4.59 8.22
N ASP A 83 -18.18 3.52 9.03
CA ASP A 83 -19.13 2.42 8.83
C ASP A 83 -20.58 2.92 8.86
N PRO A 84 -21.46 2.38 7.98
CA PRO A 84 -22.81 2.92 7.81
C PRO A 84 -23.66 2.77 9.07
N VAL A 85 -24.53 3.77 9.24
CA VAL A 85 -25.51 3.94 10.31
C VAL A 85 -26.47 2.73 10.36
N ARG A 86 -26.62 2.10 11.53
CA ARG A 86 -27.71 1.13 11.76
C ARG A 86 -29.05 1.86 11.62
N VAL A 87 -30.11 1.16 11.22
CA VAL A 87 -31.49 1.70 11.04
C VAL A 87 -31.98 2.49 12.27
N ASP A 88 -31.39 2.22 13.44
CA ASP A 88 -31.72 2.77 14.74
C ASP A 88 -31.13 4.17 15.00
N GLY A 89 -30.41 4.74 14.02
CA GLY A 89 -30.04 6.16 14.00
C GLY A 89 -28.85 6.58 14.86
N ASP A 90 -28.09 5.63 15.43
CA ASP A 90 -26.90 5.96 16.21
C ASP A 90 -25.63 6.03 15.33
N MET A 91 -24.95 7.18 15.39
CA MET A 91 -23.61 7.35 14.81
C MET A 91 -22.61 6.71 15.78
N SER A 92 -22.33 5.42 15.61
CA SER A 92 -21.29 4.74 16.40
C SER A 92 -19.86 5.08 15.96
N GLY A 93 -19.70 5.75 14.81
CA GLY A 93 -18.42 6.31 14.38
C GLY A 93 -17.86 7.22 15.48
N TYR A 94 -16.61 7.00 15.87
CA TYR A 94 -15.95 7.67 17.00
C TYR A 94 -16.44 7.31 18.42
N ALA A 95 -17.48 6.50 18.61
CA ALA A 95 -17.93 6.09 19.94
C ALA A 95 -16.83 5.35 20.71
N TYR A 96 -15.92 4.67 20.00
CA TYR A 96 -14.75 4.02 20.60
C TYR A 96 -13.83 4.98 21.36
N MET A 97 -13.81 6.27 21.00
CA MET A 97 -13.00 7.27 21.71
C MET A 97 -13.54 7.54 23.13
N LEU A 98 -14.83 7.32 23.35
CA LEU A 98 -15.49 7.52 24.65
C LEU A 98 -15.64 6.20 25.42
N SER A 99 -15.85 5.09 24.72
CA SER A 99 -16.25 3.81 25.32
C SER A 99 -15.20 2.70 25.17
N GLY A 100 -14.03 3.01 24.60
CA GLY A 100 -13.00 2.03 24.28
C GLY A 100 -13.26 1.33 22.94
N TYR A 101 -12.24 0.66 22.41
CA TYR A 101 -12.40 -0.11 21.17
C TYR A 101 -13.41 -1.24 21.36
N PRO A 102 -14.40 -1.39 20.46
CA PRO A 102 -15.30 -2.53 20.50
C PRO A 102 -14.53 -3.82 20.20
N GLU A 103 -15.05 -4.94 20.71
CA GLU A 103 -14.58 -6.25 20.28
C GLU A 103 -14.72 -6.40 18.76
N PRO A 104 -13.74 -6.98 18.07
CA PRO A 104 -13.79 -7.22 16.64
C PRO A 104 -15.06 -7.96 16.22
N VAL A 105 -15.69 -7.49 15.13
CA VAL A 105 -16.89 -8.10 14.55
C VAL A 105 -16.58 -9.08 13.40
N TRP A 106 -15.30 -9.35 13.16
CA TRP A 106 -14.77 -10.23 12.11
C TRP A 106 -13.95 -11.37 12.73
N ASP A 107 -13.63 -12.39 11.94
CA ASP A 107 -12.82 -13.52 12.39
C ASP A 107 -11.34 -13.14 12.48
N VAL A 108 -10.92 -12.65 13.65
CA VAL A 108 -9.53 -12.24 13.89
C VAL A 108 -8.50 -13.35 13.72
N GLU A 109 -8.90 -14.63 13.67
CA GLU A 109 -7.98 -15.74 13.46
C GLU A 109 -7.63 -15.89 11.97
N ASN A 110 -8.61 -15.69 11.08
CA ASN A 110 -8.47 -16.00 9.66
C ASN A 110 -8.58 -14.79 8.74
N GLU A 111 -9.10 -13.67 9.22
CA GLU A 111 -9.34 -12.44 8.47
C GLU A 111 -8.46 -11.29 8.96
N MET A 112 -8.20 -10.33 8.08
CA MET A 112 -7.49 -9.10 8.41
C MET A 112 -8.16 -7.87 7.80
N ILE A 113 -7.98 -6.72 8.43
CA ILE A 113 -8.54 -5.47 7.94
C ILE A 113 -7.79 -5.00 6.68
N GLU A 114 -8.55 -4.74 5.61
CA GLU A 114 -8.07 -4.11 4.39
C GLU A 114 -7.70 -2.65 4.65
N ALA A 115 -6.57 -2.22 4.11
CA ALA A 115 -6.18 -0.82 4.07
C ALA A 115 -7.22 0.01 3.30
N GLN A 116 -7.51 1.20 3.83
CA GLN A 116 -8.32 2.19 3.11
C GLN A 116 -7.57 2.68 1.85
N PRO A 117 -8.26 3.27 0.85
CA PRO A 117 -7.63 3.78 -0.37
C PRO A 117 -6.40 4.66 -0.13
N PHE A 118 -6.44 5.46 0.94
CA PHE A 118 -5.31 6.26 1.42
C PHE A 118 -4.03 5.45 1.63
N PHE A 119 -4.11 4.31 2.30
CA PHE A 119 -2.90 3.60 2.74
C PHE A 119 -2.41 2.56 1.72
N LEU A 120 -3.22 2.25 0.71
CA LEU A 120 -2.88 1.22 -0.28
C LEU A 120 -1.61 1.53 -1.08
N TYR A 121 -1.18 2.80 -1.22
CA TYR A 121 0.12 3.07 -1.86
C TYR A 121 1.30 2.48 -1.06
N VAL A 122 1.19 2.37 0.28
CA VAL A 122 2.21 1.72 1.14
C VAL A 122 2.16 0.21 0.96
N VAL A 123 0.97 -0.36 0.85
CA VAL A 123 0.78 -1.79 0.54
C VAL A 123 1.38 -2.12 -0.82
N HIS A 124 1.15 -1.27 -1.82
CA HIS A 124 1.72 -1.46 -3.16
C HIS A 124 3.24 -1.24 -3.18
N ASP A 125 3.78 -0.31 -2.37
CA ASP A 125 5.22 -0.18 -2.19
C ASP A 125 5.85 -1.43 -1.55
N ALA A 126 5.14 -2.07 -0.63
CA ALA A 126 5.56 -3.35 -0.07
C ALA A 126 5.57 -4.46 -1.15
N TYR A 127 4.54 -4.55 -1.99
CA TYR A 127 4.51 -5.48 -3.12
C TYR A 127 5.65 -5.22 -4.11
N ALA A 128 5.88 -3.96 -4.48
CA ALA A 128 6.96 -3.58 -5.39
C ALA A 128 8.33 -3.99 -4.82
N LYS A 129 8.59 -3.71 -3.52
CA LYS A 129 9.82 -4.14 -2.84
C LYS A 129 9.99 -5.65 -2.77
N ALA A 130 8.89 -6.40 -2.75
CA ALA A 130 8.90 -7.86 -2.80
C ALA A 130 8.92 -8.43 -4.23
N GLY A 131 9.01 -7.59 -5.26
CA GLY A 131 9.00 -8.02 -6.67
C GLY A 131 7.65 -8.56 -7.16
N ARG A 132 6.54 -8.15 -6.53
CA ARG A 132 5.18 -8.61 -6.81
C ARG A 132 4.30 -7.52 -7.44
N VAL A 133 4.76 -6.93 -8.54
CA VAL A 133 4.00 -5.88 -9.25
C VAL A 133 2.67 -6.42 -9.84
N ASP A 134 2.58 -7.73 -10.08
CA ASP A 134 1.33 -8.39 -10.45
C ASP A 134 0.19 -8.13 -9.45
N LEU A 135 0.49 -8.09 -8.15
CA LEU A 135 -0.48 -7.78 -7.10
C LEU A 135 -0.94 -6.32 -7.12
N ILE A 136 -0.09 -5.40 -7.58
CA ILE A 136 -0.42 -3.97 -7.69
C ILE A 136 -1.47 -3.78 -8.80
N LEU A 137 -1.27 -4.40 -9.95
CA LEU A 137 -2.23 -4.37 -11.06
C LEU A 137 -3.59 -4.91 -10.65
N GLU A 138 -3.62 -6.08 -9.98
CA GLU A 138 -4.88 -6.64 -9.47
C GLU A 138 -5.54 -5.70 -8.46
N SER A 139 -4.77 -5.16 -7.51
CA SER A 139 -5.29 -4.24 -6.50
C SER A 139 -5.84 -2.94 -7.11
N CYS A 140 -5.19 -2.35 -8.12
CA CYS A 140 -5.70 -1.16 -8.81
C CYS A 140 -7.10 -1.40 -9.42
N ARG A 141 -7.42 -2.63 -9.86
CA ARG A 141 -8.75 -2.96 -10.39
C ARG A 141 -9.86 -2.85 -9.36
N THR A 142 -9.54 -2.87 -8.05
CA THR A 142 -10.55 -2.74 -6.99
C THR A 142 -11.19 -1.36 -6.95
N TRP A 143 -10.53 -0.32 -7.49
CA TRP A 143 -11.12 1.02 -7.67
C TRP A 143 -12.30 1.03 -8.63
N LYS A 144 -12.46 -0.01 -9.46
CA LYS A 144 -13.66 -0.19 -10.29
C LYS A 144 -14.94 -0.14 -9.47
N ALA A 145 -14.92 -0.56 -8.19
CA ALA A 145 -16.08 -0.45 -7.31
C ALA A 145 -16.61 1.00 -7.19
N PHE A 146 -15.73 2.00 -7.18
CA PHE A 146 -16.15 3.40 -7.18
C PHE A 146 -16.81 3.80 -8.51
N LEU A 147 -16.24 3.37 -9.63
CA LEU A 147 -16.80 3.63 -10.95
C LEU A 147 -18.18 2.98 -11.13
N ASP A 148 -18.33 1.74 -10.65
CA ASP A 148 -19.60 1.01 -10.70
C ASP A 148 -20.68 1.66 -9.81
N ASN A 149 -20.27 2.36 -8.74
CA ASN A 149 -21.16 3.18 -7.91
C ASN A 149 -21.46 4.58 -8.50
N GLY A 150 -20.98 4.88 -9.71
CA GLY A 150 -21.20 6.16 -10.37
C GLY A 150 -20.38 7.31 -9.80
N GLU A 151 -19.29 7.02 -9.10
CA GLU A 151 -18.34 8.03 -8.65
C GLU A 151 -17.58 8.64 -9.84
N THR A 152 -17.45 9.96 -9.84
CA THR A 152 -16.70 10.72 -10.84
C THR A 152 -15.39 11.29 -10.30
N SER A 153 -15.11 11.03 -9.02
CA SER A 153 -13.87 11.33 -8.30
C SER A 153 -13.56 10.15 -7.36
N TRP A 154 -12.41 10.18 -6.67
CA TRP A 154 -12.06 9.11 -5.72
C TRP A 154 -12.63 9.38 -4.34
N PRO A 155 -13.50 8.51 -3.79
CA PRO A 155 -13.96 8.63 -2.41
C PRO A 155 -12.83 8.41 -1.40
N GLU A 156 -13.01 8.97 -0.21
CA GLU A 156 -12.07 8.94 0.90
C GLU A 156 -11.81 7.54 1.43
N CYS A 157 -12.88 6.75 1.58
CA CYS A 157 -12.87 5.40 2.12
C CYS A 157 -13.54 4.44 1.13
N TRP A 158 -13.39 3.14 1.39
CA TRP A 158 -14.15 2.14 0.64
C TRP A 158 -15.66 2.26 0.84
N ILE A 159 -16.07 2.68 2.04
CA ILE A 159 -17.46 2.89 2.44
C ILE A 159 -17.51 4.21 3.23
N GLY A 160 -18.45 5.09 2.89
CA GLY A 160 -18.60 6.40 3.54
C GLY A 160 -17.50 7.41 3.19
N GLY A 161 -17.37 8.45 4.01
CA GLY A 161 -16.40 9.54 3.83
C GLY A 161 -16.74 10.53 2.72
N THR A 162 -15.81 11.45 2.41
CA THR A 162 -15.99 12.40 1.31
C THR A 162 -15.93 11.68 -0.05
N ARG A 163 -16.69 12.16 -1.04
CA ARG A 163 -16.71 11.56 -2.39
C ARG A 163 -15.55 12.00 -3.30
N CYS A 164 -14.73 12.95 -2.83
CA CYS A 164 -13.60 13.49 -3.56
C CYS A 164 -12.43 13.72 -2.60
N HIS A 165 -11.46 12.81 -2.63
CA HIS A 165 -10.31 12.83 -1.75
C HIS A 165 -9.05 12.42 -2.53
N GLY A 166 -8.13 13.38 -2.70
CA GLY A 166 -6.93 13.19 -3.53
C GLY A 166 -6.02 12.06 -3.05
N TRP A 167 -6.03 11.76 -1.76
CA TRP A 167 -5.23 10.69 -1.14
C TRP A 167 -5.62 9.28 -1.61
N SER A 168 -6.76 9.15 -2.29
CA SER A 168 -7.31 7.88 -2.79
C SER A 168 -6.91 7.64 -4.24
N SER A 169 -6.07 8.52 -4.82
CA SER A 169 -5.64 8.46 -6.22
C SER A 169 -4.48 7.49 -6.45
N THR A 170 -4.29 6.51 -5.57
CA THR A 170 -3.22 5.51 -5.61
C THR A 170 -2.99 4.90 -7.01
N PRO A 171 -4.02 4.49 -7.78
CA PRO A 171 -3.81 3.95 -9.14
C PRO A 171 -3.09 4.91 -10.09
N SER A 172 -3.34 6.23 -9.99
CA SER A 172 -2.69 7.22 -10.85
C SER A 172 -1.17 7.27 -10.64
N ARG A 173 -0.71 7.01 -9.41
CA ARG A 173 0.71 6.88 -9.09
C ARG A 173 1.26 5.54 -9.56
N ASP A 174 0.60 4.46 -9.17
CA ASP A 174 1.20 3.12 -9.22
C ASP A 174 1.24 2.53 -10.63
N LEU A 175 0.27 2.88 -11.48
CA LEU A 175 0.33 2.53 -12.90
C LEU A 175 1.54 3.16 -13.60
N ILE A 176 1.98 4.34 -13.15
CA ILE A 176 3.15 5.03 -13.71
C ILE A 176 4.45 4.50 -13.07
N GLN A 177 4.51 4.49 -11.73
CA GLN A 177 5.74 4.22 -11.00
C GLN A 177 6.10 2.73 -10.96
N HIS A 178 5.11 1.85 -10.84
CA HIS A 178 5.35 0.42 -10.62
C HIS A 178 5.05 -0.43 -11.85
N VAL A 179 3.95 -0.14 -12.56
CA VAL A 179 3.56 -0.90 -13.75
C VAL A 179 4.32 -0.45 -14.99
N LEU A 180 4.29 0.84 -15.33
CA LEU A 180 5.14 1.36 -16.41
C LEU A 180 6.60 1.49 -15.96
N GLY A 181 6.85 1.56 -14.66
CA GLY A 181 8.18 1.53 -14.06
C GLY A 181 8.96 2.83 -14.19
N VAL A 182 8.28 3.98 -14.35
CA VAL A 182 8.93 5.29 -14.52
C VAL A 182 9.15 5.95 -13.17
N GLN A 183 10.41 6.01 -12.75
CA GLN A 183 10.81 6.54 -11.44
C GLN A 183 12.10 7.36 -11.57
N PRO A 184 12.34 8.37 -10.72
CA PRO A 184 13.65 9.02 -10.66
C PRO A 184 14.70 7.98 -10.26
N ALA A 185 15.74 7.82 -11.07
CA ALA A 185 16.90 6.99 -10.70
C ALA A 185 17.85 7.74 -9.76
N GLU A 186 17.87 9.08 -9.88
CA GLU A 186 18.67 9.98 -9.06
C GLU A 186 17.82 11.17 -8.58
N PRO A 187 18.16 11.80 -7.44
CA PRO A 187 17.45 12.97 -6.94
C PRO A 187 17.29 14.05 -8.00
N GLY A 188 16.05 14.55 -8.16
CA GLY A 188 15.74 15.60 -9.12
C GLY A 188 15.61 15.13 -10.59
N PHE A 189 15.47 13.83 -10.84
CA PHE A 189 15.37 13.27 -12.21
C PHE A 189 16.60 13.58 -13.08
N THR A 190 17.79 13.72 -12.51
CA THR A 190 19.03 13.85 -13.31
C THR A 190 19.29 12.60 -14.16
N SER A 191 18.68 11.47 -13.79
CA SER A 191 18.41 10.32 -14.65
C SER A 191 17.06 9.68 -14.27
N VAL A 192 16.49 8.91 -15.20
CA VAL A 192 15.20 8.22 -15.03
C VAL A 192 15.37 6.72 -15.18
N ARG A 193 14.74 5.95 -14.29
CA ARG A 193 14.59 4.50 -14.42
C ARG A 193 13.30 4.19 -15.18
N VAL A 194 13.37 3.26 -16.13
CA VAL A 194 12.22 2.73 -16.87
C VAL A 194 12.29 1.21 -16.88
N ALA A 195 11.41 0.56 -16.10
CA ALA A 195 11.35 -0.89 -15.98
C ALA A 195 9.89 -1.41 -16.01
N PRO A 196 9.30 -1.55 -17.22
CA PRO A 196 7.89 -1.92 -17.35
C PRO A 196 7.59 -3.35 -16.87
N GLN A 197 6.52 -3.51 -16.12
CA GLN A 197 5.98 -4.77 -15.58
C GLN A 197 4.47 -4.83 -15.88
N LEU A 198 4.14 -5.08 -17.14
CA LEU A 198 2.78 -4.90 -17.68
C LEU A 198 1.76 -5.94 -17.19
N GLY A 199 2.21 -7.07 -16.65
CA GLY A 199 1.31 -8.17 -16.29
C GLY A 199 0.47 -8.62 -17.48
N ASP A 200 -0.84 -8.44 -17.39
CA ASP A 200 -1.82 -8.78 -18.43
C ASP A 200 -2.24 -7.58 -19.31
N LEU A 201 -1.60 -6.41 -19.18
CA LEU A 201 -1.85 -5.26 -20.05
C LEU A 201 -1.21 -5.47 -21.44
N GLU A 202 -1.97 -5.21 -22.50
CA GLU A 202 -1.43 -5.21 -23.87
C GLU A 202 -0.42 -4.09 -24.12
N TRP A 203 -0.70 -2.91 -23.54
CA TRP A 203 0.17 -1.74 -23.62
C TRP A 203 -0.17 -0.72 -22.53
N ILE A 204 0.77 0.18 -22.24
CA ILE A 204 0.59 1.34 -21.36
C ILE A 204 1.45 2.49 -21.84
N ARG A 205 0.93 3.73 -21.76
CA ARG A 205 1.65 4.95 -22.12
C ARG A 205 1.42 6.03 -21.07
N ALA A 206 2.48 6.75 -20.72
CA ALA A 206 2.38 7.94 -19.87
C ALA A 206 3.39 9.01 -20.27
N THR A 207 3.07 10.27 -19.92
CA THR A 207 4.01 11.38 -19.94
C THR A 207 4.15 11.93 -18.53
N VAL A 208 5.38 11.90 -18.00
CA VAL A 208 5.71 12.31 -16.63
C VAL A 208 6.47 13.63 -16.66
N PRO A 209 6.08 14.65 -15.87
CA PRO A 209 6.83 15.89 -15.79
C PRO A 209 8.16 15.68 -15.03
N SER A 210 9.24 16.30 -15.52
CA SER A 210 10.52 16.39 -14.81
C SER A 210 11.06 17.83 -14.85
N PRO A 211 12.05 18.19 -14.00
CA PRO A 211 12.70 19.49 -14.06
C PRO A 211 13.37 19.82 -15.41
N PHE A 212 13.66 18.79 -16.22
CA PHE A 212 14.34 18.92 -17.51
C PHE A 212 13.38 18.86 -18.71
N GLY A 213 12.07 18.70 -18.45
CA GLY A 213 11.04 18.54 -19.47
C GLY A 213 10.23 17.25 -19.31
N PRO A 214 9.22 17.02 -20.17
CA PRO A 214 8.40 15.82 -20.12
C PRO A 214 9.19 14.57 -20.51
N ILE A 215 8.94 13.46 -19.82
CA ILE A 215 9.43 12.11 -20.17
C ILE A 215 8.22 11.31 -20.65
N THR A 216 8.22 10.85 -21.91
CA THR A 216 7.14 10.02 -22.45
C THR A 216 7.63 8.59 -22.61
N VAL A 217 6.87 7.63 -22.08
CA VAL A 217 7.16 6.20 -22.18
C VAL A 217 5.92 5.47 -22.66
N GLU A 218 6.10 4.60 -23.64
CA GLU A 218 5.10 3.63 -24.11
C GLU A 218 5.71 2.24 -24.06
N ALA A 219 4.99 1.27 -23.50
CA ALA A 219 5.43 -0.11 -23.38
C ALA A 219 4.32 -1.06 -23.86
N HIS A 220 4.71 -2.18 -24.45
CA HIS A 220 3.82 -3.20 -24.99
C HIS A 220 4.13 -4.60 -24.43
N ALA A 221 3.14 -5.48 -24.43
CA ALA A 221 3.25 -6.86 -23.94
C ALA A 221 4.28 -7.71 -24.70
N ASP A 222 4.62 -7.34 -25.94
CA ASP A 222 5.67 -8.00 -26.74
C ASP A 222 7.10 -7.58 -26.35
N GLY A 223 7.25 -6.71 -25.35
CA GLY A 223 8.53 -6.21 -24.85
C GLY A 223 9.02 -4.94 -25.54
N ARG A 224 8.30 -4.41 -26.53
CA ARG A 224 8.64 -3.11 -27.13
C ARG A 224 8.44 -1.99 -26.11
N VAL A 225 9.44 -1.12 -25.99
CA VAL A 225 9.38 0.09 -25.15
C VAL A 225 9.97 1.27 -25.91
N GLU A 226 9.17 2.30 -26.07
CA GLU A 226 9.51 3.58 -26.69
C GLU A 226 9.64 4.65 -25.61
N ILE A 227 10.73 5.42 -25.65
CA ILE A 227 11.08 6.39 -24.61
C ILE A 227 11.57 7.67 -25.28
N ASP A 228 10.91 8.79 -24.95
CA ASP A 228 11.36 10.14 -25.24
C ASP A 228 11.67 10.83 -23.91
N SER A 229 12.93 11.19 -23.71
CA SER A 229 13.42 11.70 -22.42
C SER A 229 14.49 12.77 -22.62
N PRO A 230 14.40 13.92 -21.92
CA PRO A 230 15.44 14.93 -21.88
C PRO A 230 16.62 14.54 -20.97
N VAL A 231 16.53 13.42 -20.26
CA VAL A 231 17.54 12.94 -19.30
C VAL A 231 17.98 11.50 -19.61
N PRO A 232 19.17 11.08 -19.15
CA PRO A 232 19.62 9.69 -19.29
C PRO A 232 18.61 8.67 -18.74
N VAL A 233 18.44 7.57 -19.47
CA VAL A 233 17.50 6.50 -19.12
C VAL A 233 18.28 5.26 -18.67
N LEU A 234 17.94 4.76 -17.48
CA LEU A 234 18.38 3.45 -16.98
C LEU A 234 17.28 2.42 -17.24
N ARG A 235 17.65 1.33 -17.90
CA ARG A 235 16.76 0.20 -18.18
C ARG A 235 17.27 -1.02 -17.43
N ASP A 236 16.36 -1.65 -16.69
CA ASP A 236 16.57 -2.95 -16.05
C ASP A 236 15.76 -4.03 -16.78
#